data_AF-A0A4U6XIG3-F1
#
_entry.id   AF-A0A4U6XIG3-F1
#
_cell.length_a   1.000
_cell.length_b   1.000
_cell.length_c   1.000
_cell.angle_alpha   90.00
_cell.angle_beta   90.00
_cell.angle_gamma   90.00
#
_symmetry.space_group_name_H-M   'P 1'
#
loop_
_entity.id
_entity.type
_entity.pdbx_description
1 polymer ?
#
loop_
_entity_poly.entity_id
_entity_poly.type
_entity_poly.pdbx_seq_one_letter_code
_entity_poly.pdbx_strand_id
1 'polypeptide(L)'
;GLTDILALTLLIRSFNWAIASVLTELFENKYGKGVVVSRLDDLEALGQVMAGVNGVIYVVVKTTESALAAVAKHSLVKRVVLMSSAFAAVIPIPDKKGVYVDETTFNDDAIKAAWDPNTPKEIKLGCVYAASKTEGERAAWKWVEEHKPAYTFNTILPNFTTGEILYPEISGSTMGFVRDVLKGQGDMLLAFMLQRYVDVVDVARLHAIALLANLVEL
;
A
#
# COMPACT_ATOMS: atom_id res chain seq x y z
N GLY A 1 -5.62 -8.61 15.20
CA GLY A 1 -5.68 -7.64 14.08
C GLY A 1 -6.01 -6.22 14.56
N LEU A 2 -7.30 -5.89 14.73
CA LEU A 2 -7.73 -4.65 15.41
C LEU A 2 -7.76 -4.80 16.94
N THR A 3 -8.07 -6.00 17.42
CA THR A 3 -8.12 -6.37 18.84
C THR A 3 -6.78 -6.15 19.56
N ASP A 4 -5.65 -6.42 18.92
CA ASP A 4 -4.32 -6.24 19.53
C ASP A 4 -3.94 -4.76 19.68
N ILE A 5 -4.33 -3.90 18.74
CA ILE A 5 -4.09 -2.44 18.82
C ILE A 5 -5.07 -1.80 19.81
N LEU A 6 -6.33 -2.27 19.85
CA LEU A 6 -7.31 -1.85 20.85
C LEU A 6 -6.95 -2.31 22.27
N ALA A 7 -6.31 -3.47 22.42
CA ALA A 7 -5.82 -3.98 23.70
C ALA A 7 -4.70 -3.09 24.30
N LEU A 8 -4.05 -2.26 23.49
CA LEU A 8 -3.06 -1.27 23.94
C LEU A 8 -3.70 0.04 24.43
N THR A 9 -5.04 0.12 24.51
CA THR A 9 -5.79 1.31 24.98
C THR A 9 -5.57 2.56 24.10
N LEU A 10 -5.18 2.38 22.84
CA LEU A 10 -5.01 3.46 21.89
C LEU A 10 -6.36 3.95 21.37
N LEU A 11 -6.57 5.28 21.34
CA LEU A 11 -7.70 5.87 20.63
C LEU A 11 -7.45 5.76 19.12
N ILE A 12 -8.02 4.75 18.49
CA ILE A 12 -7.98 4.57 17.04
C ILE A 12 -9.07 5.45 16.42
N ARG A 13 -8.68 6.47 15.66
CA ARG A 13 -9.58 7.19 14.75
C ARG A 13 -9.31 6.70 13.34
N SER A 14 -10.13 5.77 12.87
CA SER A 14 -10.14 5.37 11.47
C SER A 14 -10.90 6.40 10.64
N PHE A 15 -10.39 6.74 9.46
CA PHE A 15 -11.15 7.50 8.48
C PHE A 15 -11.96 6.53 7.61
N ASN A 16 -13.28 6.58 7.76
CA ASN A 16 -14.23 6.19 6.72
C ASN A 16 -14.77 7.49 6.11
N TRP A 17 -14.67 7.61 4.78
CA TRP A 17 -14.63 8.92 4.13
C TRP A 17 -16.01 9.51 3.84
N ALA A 18 -16.16 10.78 4.22
CA ALA A 18 -17.10 11.75 3.66
C ALA A 18 -16.38 13.11 3.60
N ILE A 19 -16.80 13.99 2.67
CA ILE A 19 -16.54 15.44 2.49
C ILE A 19 -15.84 15.77 1.15
N ALA A 20 -16.54 16.45 0.23
CA ALA A 20 -16.12 16.59 -1.19
C ALA A 20 -16.39 17.93 -1.93
N SER A 21 -16.67 19.08 -1.31
CA SER A 21 -17.02 20.28 -2.11
C SER A 21 -15.91 21.31 -2.32
N VAL A 22 -15.04 21.56 -1.34
CA VAL A 22 -14.10 22.70 -1.39
C VAL A 22 -12.81 22.41 -2.16
N LEU A 23 -12.44 21.13 -2.33
CA LEU A 23 -11.18 20.74 -2.98
C LEU A 23 -11.26 20.71 -4.52
N THR A 24 -12.44 20.50 -5.07
CA THR A 24 -12.67 20.39 -6.52
C THR A 24 -12.36 21.70 -7.25
N GLU A 25 -12.82 22.82 -6.69
CA GLU A 25 -12.66 24.15 -7.29
C GLU A 25 -11.19 24.62 -7.30
N LEU A 26 -10.39 24.16 -6.33
CA LEU A 26 -8.97 24.48 -6.22
C LEU A 26 -8.11 23.67 -7.21
N PHE A 27 -8.55 22.45 -7.54
CA PHE A 27 -7.86 21.56 -8.48
C PHE A 27 -8.14 21.93 -9.95
N GLU A 28 -9.39 22.23 -10.30
CA GLU A 28 -9.77 22.60 -11.66
C GLU A 28 -9.07 23.88 -12.15
N ASN A 29 -8.89 24.84 -11.24
CA ASN A 29 -8.20 26.09 -11.53
C ASN A 29 -6.69 25.93 -11.76
N LYS A 30 -6.07 24.87 -11.23
CA LYS A 30 -4.60 24.71 -11.25
C LYS A 30 -4.12 23.63 -12.22
N TYR A 31 -4.94 22.62 -12.51
CA TYR A 31 -4.50 21.42 -13.24
C TYR A 31 -5.40 21.04 -14.44
N GLY A 32 -6.40 21.86 -14.76
CA GLY A 32 -7.36 21.58 -15.83
C GLY A 32 -8.50 20.66 -15.37
N LYS A 33 -9.37 20.29 -16.32
CA LYS A 33 -10.56 19.44 -16.06
C LYS A 33 -10.12 18.05 -15.59
N GLY A 34 -10.15 17.84 -14.27
CA GLY A 34 -9.93 16.54 -13.65
C GLY A 34 -11.17 15.66 -13.75
N VAL A 35 -10.98 14.34 -13.61
CA VAL A 35 -12.07 13.42 -13.32
C VAL A 35 -12.27 13.40 -11.81
N VAL A 36 -13.43 13.88 -11.35
CA VAL A 36 -13.77 13.87 -9.93
C VAL A 36 -14.26 12.47 -9.56
N VAL A 37 -13.43 11.71 -8.85
CA VAL A 37 -13.89 10.49 -8.17
C VAL A 37 -14.59 10.93 -6.89
N SER A 38 -15.91 11.09 -6.98
CA SER A 38 -16.75 11.58 -5.87
C SER A 38 -16.74 10.64 -4.66
N ARG A 39 -16.53 9.34 -4.90
CA ARG A 39 -16.36 8.31 -3.88
C ARG A 39 -15.39 7.23 -4.38
N LEU A 40 -14.45 6.79 -3.54
CA LEU A 40 -13.49 5.73 -3.92
C LEU A 40 -14.13 4.33 -3.99
N ASP A 41 -15.38 4.18 -3.55
CA ASP A 41 -16.19 2.95 -3.74
C ASP A 41 -16.99 2.97 -5.04
N ASP A 42 -16.94 4.07 -5.81
CA ASP A 42 -17.30 4.08 -7.22
C ASP A 42 -16.17 3.39 -8.01
N LEU A 43 -16.20 2.06 -7.99
CA LEU A 43 -15.18 1.22 -8.61
C LEU A 43 -15.06 1.45 -10.13
N GLU A 44 -16.12 1.95 -10.77
CA GLU A 44 -16.12 2.27 -12.20
C GLU A 44 -15.39 3.58 -12.47
N ALA A 45 -15.72 4.65 -11.74
CA ALA A 45 -15.01 5.94 -11.84
C ALA A 45 -13.54 5.79 -11.40
N LEU A 46 -13.28 5.05 -10.33
CA LEU A 46 -11.94 4.71 -9.88
C LEU A 46 -11.19 3.91 -10.95
N GLY A 47 -11.86 2.92 -11.56
CA GLY A 47 -11.31 2.11 -12.64
C GLY A 47 -10.93 2.93 -13.88
N GLN A 48 -11.71 3.95 -14.22
CA GLN A 48 -11.42 4.88 -15.33
C GLN A 48 -10.22 5.79 -15.03
N VAL A 49 -10.12 6.32 -13.81
CA VAL A 49 -8.99 7.18 -13.39
C VAL A 49 -7.69 6.39 -13.21
N MET A 50 -7.81 5.15 -12.74
CA MET A 50 -6.69 4.22 -12.60
C MET A 50 -6.42 3.42 -13.89
N ALA A 51 -7.06 3.76 -15.01
CA ALA A 51 -6.91 3.00 -16.24
C ALA A 51 -5.45 3.09 -16.74
N GLY A 52 -4.82 1.93 -16.88
CA GLY A 52 -3.45 1.81 -17.37
C GLY A 52 -2.38 2.15 -16.33
N VAL A 53 -1.13 1.88 -16.72
CA VAL A 53 0.06 1.94 -15.85
C VAL A 53 0.24 3.33 -15.23
N ASN A 54 0.15 4.38 -16.06
CA ASN A 54 0.28 5.78 -15.63
C ASN A 54 -0.74 6.14 -14.55
N GLY A 55 -2.01 5.77 -14.74
CA GLY A 55 -3.10 6.12 -13.83
C GLY A 55 -2.87 5.53 -12.44
N VAL A 56 -2.59 4.22 -12.37
CA VAL A 56 -2.34 3.53 -11.09
C VAL A 56 -1.15 4.13 -10.34
N ILE A 57 0.02 4.23 -10.99
CA ILE A 57 1.25 4.68 -10.33
C ILE A 57 1.09 6.15 -9.88
N TYR A 58 0.55 7.01 -10.74
CA TYR A 58 0.34 8.43 -10.42
C TYR A 58 -0.59 8.62 -9.23
N VAL A 59 -1.73 7.92 -9.20
CA VAL A 59 -2.71 8.01 -8.10
C VAL A 59 -2.09 7.58 -6.78
N VAL A 60 -1.33 6.47 -6.76
CA VAL A 60 -0.68 5.99 -5.54
C VAL A 60 0.36 7.00 -5.02
N VAL A 61 1.22 7.53 -5.89
CA VAL A 61 2.22 8.55 -5.53
C VAL A 61 1.53 9.80 -4.97
N LYS A 62 0.55 10.35 -5.69
CA LYS A 62 -0.12 11.60 -5.28
C LYS A 62 -0.94 11.44 -4.01
N THR A 63 -1.62 10.31 -3.84
CA THR A 63 -2.39 10.01 -2.62
C THR A 63 -1.45 9.92 -1.43
N THR A 64 -0.29 9.27 -1.59
CA THR A 64 0.71 9.13 -0.54
C THR A 64 1.29 10.48 -0.12
N GLU A 65 1.76 11.29 -1.08
CA GLU A 65 2.26 12.65 -0.81
C GLU A 65 1.20 13.53 -0.12
N SER A 66 -0.05 13.48 -0.60
CA SER A 66 -1.15 14.28 -0.06
C SER A 66 -1.49 13.89 1.38
N ALA A 67 -1.48 12.59 1.70
CA ALA A 67 -1.70 12.09 3.04
C ALA A 67 -0.59 12.56 3.99
N LEU A 68 0.69 12.42 3.59
CA LEU A 68 1.84 12.88 4.37
C LEU A 68 1.81 14.38 4.62
N ALA A 69 1.47 15.17 3.60
CA ALA A 69 1.32 16.61 3.71
C ALA A 69 0.15 17.03 4.60
N ALA A 70 -0.97 16.31 4.55
CA ALA A 70 -2.10 16.56 5.44
C ALA A 70 -1.72 16.29 6.90
N VAL A 71 -1.08 15.15 7.16
CA VAL A 71 -0.64 14.77 8.51
C VAL A 71 0.40 15.74 9.07
N ALA A 72 1.32 16.24 8.23
CA ALA A 72 2.35 17.18 8.65
C ALA A 72 1.80 18.52 9.18
N LYS A 73 0.56 18.88 8.84
CA LYS A 73 -0.12 20.08 9.39
C LYS A 73 -0.53 19.91 10.86
N HIS A 74 -0.48 18.69 11.39
CA HIS A 74 -0.90 18.36 12.74
C HIS A 74 0.29 18.07 13.64
N SER A 75 0.76 19.07 14.39
CA SER A 75 1.93 18.98 15.29
C SER A 75 1.81 17.96 16.44
N LEU A 76 0.58 17.50 16.72
CA LEU A 76 0.31 16.43 17.69
C LEU A 76 0.66 15.04 17.16
N VAL A 77 0.72 14.86 15.84
CA VAL A 77 1.10 13.58 15.24
C VAL A 77 2.61 13.39 15.41
N LYS A 78 2.99 12.31 16.09
CA LYS A 78 4.39 12.01 16.40
C LYS A 78 4.99 10.93 15.51
N ARG A 79 4.17 9.99 15.01
CA ARG A 79 4.61 8.91 14.13
C ARG A 79 3.60 8.64 13.04
N VAL A 80 4.11 8.31 11.87
CA VAL A 80 3.33 7.90 10.70
C VAL A 80 3.91 6.60 10.18
N VAL A 81 3.04 5.62 9.93
CA VAL A 81 3.41 4.33 9.36
C VAL A 81 2.69 4.16 8.04
N LEU A 82 3.46 4.00 6.96
CA LEU A 82 2.91 3.65 5.66
C LEU A 82 2.93 2.13 5.46
N MET A 83 1.76 1.57 5.15
CA MET A 83 1.65 0.18 4.72
C MET A 83 2.07 0.06 3.25
N SER A 84 3.27 -0.44 3.03
CA SER A 84 3.79 -0.77 1.70
C SER A 84 3.53 -2.26 1.39
N SER A 85 4.44 -2.92 0.69
CA SER A 85 4.36 -4.33 0.31
C SER A 85 5.76 -4.88 0.07
N ALA A 86 5.98 -6.16 0.33
CA ALA A 86 7.22 -6.84 -0.07
C ALA A 86 7.52 -6.68 -1.58
N PHE A 87 6.48 -6.49 -2.39
CA PHE A 87 6.61 -6.27 -3.84
C PHE A 87 7.22 -4.91 -4.20
N ALA A 88 7.22 -3.95 -3.26
CA ALA A 88 7.93 -2.69 -3.40
C ALA A 88 9.45 -2.91 -3.48
N ALA A 89 9.96 -3.96 -2.81
CA ALA A 89 11.36 -4.35 -2.81
C ALA A 89 11.68 -5.40 -3.88
N VAL A 90 10.91 -6.49 -3.96
CA VAL A 90 11.14 -7.55 -4.94
C VAL A 90 9.87 -8.34 -5.25
N ILE A 91 9.71 -8.73 -6.52
CA ILE A 91 8.76 -9.77 -6.91
C ILE A 91 9.46 -11.14 -6.72
N PRO A 92 8.91 -12.07 -5.92
CA PRO A 92 9.51 -13.38 -5.72
C PRO A 92 9.70 -14.14 -7.05
N ILE A 93 10.90 -14.66 -7.29
CA ILE A 93 11.19 -15.51 -8.44
C ILE A 93 11.48 -16.91 -7.90
N PRO A 94 10.61 -17.91 -8.17
CA PRO A 94 10.84 -19.28 -7.73
C PRO A 94 12.23 -19.79 -8.14
N ASP A 95 12.88 -20.53 -7.24
CA ASP A 95 14.19 -21.17 -7.43
C ASP A 95 15.38 -20.23 -7.71
N LYS A 96 15.18 -18.90 -7.72
CA LYS A 96 16.27 -17.93 -7.83
C LYS A 96 17.04 -17.82 -6.52
N LYS A 97 18.26 -18.35 -6.49
CA LYS A 97 19.19 -18.24 -5.36
C LYS A 97 19.91 -16.90 -5.36
N GLY A 98 20.40 -16.48 -4.19
CA GLY A 98 21.23 -15.28 -4.05
C GLY A 98 20.47 -13.95 -4.09
N VAL A 99 19.14 -13.97 -3.93
CA VAL A 99 18.36 -12.74 -3.77
C VAL A 99 18.51 -12.26 -2.32
N TYR A 100 19.17 -11.13 -2.14
CA TYR A 100 19.29 -10.43 -0.87
C TYR A 100 18.41 -9.18 -0.91
N VAL A 101 17.68 -8.93 0.17
CA VAL A 101 16.79 -7.77 0.32
C VAL A 101 17.09 -7.14 1.67
N ASP A 102 17.33 -5.84 1.64
CA ASP A 102 17.50 -4.98 2.82
C ASP A 102 16.60 -3.74 2.69
N GLU A 103 16.69 -2.84 3.66
CA GLU A 103 15.91 -1.61 3.77
C GLU A 103 16.18 -0.61 2.63
N THR A 104 17.25 -0.80 1.85
CA THR A 104 17.61 0.05 0.70
C THR A 104 17.14 -0.52 -0.63
N THR A 105 16.57 -1.72 -0.62
CA THR A 105 16.19 -2.45 -1.82
C THR A 105 14.83 -1.98 -2.36
N PHE A 106 14.80 -1.50 -3.61
CA PHE A 106 13.58 -1.15 -4.34
C PHE A 106 13.47 -1.93 -5.66
N ASN A 107 12.24 -2.21 -6.07
CA ASN A 107 11.92 -3.04 -7.23
C ASN A 107 11.94 -2.26 -8.56
N ASP A 108 13.12 -1.78 -8.96
CA ASP A 108 13.29 -1.07 -10.24
C ASP A 108 12.91 -1.92 -11.46
N ASP A 109 13.06 -3.23 -11.36
CA ASP A 109 12.73 -4.16 -12.44
C ASP A 109 11.21 -4.24 -12.66
N ALA A 110 10.41 -4.21 -11.58
CA ALA A 110 8.96 -4.12 -11.70
C ALA A 110 8.52 -2.80 -12.34
N ILE A 111 9.19 -1.68 -12.01
CA ILE A 111 8.91 -0.40 -12.67
C ILE A 111 9.15 -0.53 -14.17
N LYS A 112 10.35 -0.98 -14.59
CA LYS A 112 10.66 -1.18 -16.01
C LYS A 112 9.64 -2.09 -16.71
N ALA A 113 9.30 -3.23 -16.11
CA ALA A 113 8.32 -4.17 -16.65
C ALA A 113 6.90 -3.59 -16.69
N ALA A 114 6.51 -2.75 -15.72
CA ALA A 114 5.22 -2.07 -15.73
C ALA A 114 5.10 -1.11 -16.92
N TRP A 115 6.19 -0.49 -17.36
CA TRP A 115 6.19 0.45 -18.49
C TRP A 115 6.47 -0.19 -19.85
N ASP A 116 7.11 -1.36 -19.90
CA ASP A 116 7.47 -2.03 -21.16
C ASP A 116 6.24 -2.63 -21.87
N PRO A 117 5.87 -2.19 -23.08
CA PRO A 117 4.73 -2.74 -23.82
C PRO A 117 4.89 -4.23 -24.18
N ASN A 118 6.12 -4.76 -24.15
CA ASN A 118 6.41 -6.16 -24.46
C ASN A 118 6.34 -7.09 -23.25
N THR A 119 6.12 -6.54 -22.04
CA THR A 119 5.92 -7.38 -20.85
C THR A 119 4.69 -8.27 -21.02
N PRO A 120 4.81 -9.60 -20.84
CA PRO A 120 3.69 -10.53 -21.02
C PRO A 120 2.45 -10.14 -20.21
N LYS A 121 1.27 -10.26 -20.82
CA LYS A 121 0.01 -9.81 -20.23
C LYS A 121 -0.29 -10.49 -18.89
N GLU A 122 0.16 -11.73 -18.76
CA GLU A 122 -0.05 -12.60 -17.60
C GLU A 122 0.66 -12.06 -16.35
N ILE A 123 1.82 -11.42 -16.52
CA ILE A 123 2.59 -10.84 -15.39
C ILE A 123 2.42 -9.33 -15.29
N LYS A 124 1.92 -8.68 -16.36
CA LYS A 124 1.85 -7.22 -16.47
C LYS A 124 1.13 -6.58 -15.28
N LEU A 125 -0.02 -7.12 -14.89
CA LEU A 125 -0.80 -6.58 -13.76
C LEU A 125 -0.03 -6.67 -12.44
N GLY A 126 0.67 -7.78 -12.20
CA GLY A 126 1.54 -7.94 -11.03
C GLY A 126 2.69 -6.93 -11.03
N CYS A 127 3.31 -6.68 -12.19
CA CYS A 127 4.34 -5.65 -12.35
C CYS A 127 3.79 -4.25 -12.10
N VAL A 128 2.60 -3.90 -12.61
CA VAL A 128 1.96 -2.59 -12.35
C VAL A 128 1.68 -2.40 -10.86
N TYR A 129 1.14 -3.42 -10.19
CA TYR A 129 0.94 -3.38 -8.74
C TYR A 129 2.27 -3.16 -8.00
N ALA A 130 3.29 -3.96 -8.28
CA ALA A 130 4.60 -3.83 -7.66
C ALA A 130 5.22 -2.45 -7.90
N ALA A 131 5.21 -1.96 -9.14
CA ALA A 131 5.70 -0.64 -9.51
C ALA A 131 4.97 0.47 -8.74
N SER A 132 3.64 0.39 -8.59
CA SER A 132 2.87 1.37 -7.82
C SER A 132 3.25 1.39 -6.33
N LYS A 133 3.57 0.22 -5.75
CA LYS A 133 4.06 0.12 -4.37
C LYS A 133 5.47 0.67 -4.24
N THR A 134 6.36 0.33 -5.16
CA THR A 134 7.75 0.85 -5.21
C THR A 134 7.78 2.37 -5.34
N GLU A 135 7.06 2.94 -6.30
CA GLU A 135 7.03 4.39 -6.54
C GLU A 135 6.31 5.13 -5.41
N GLY A 136 5.23 4.56 -4.87
CA GLY A 136 4.51 5.13 -3.72
C GLY A 136 5.39 5.24 -2.48
N GLU A 137 6.12 4.18 -2.13
CA GLU A 137 7.04 4.19 -1.01
C GLU A 137 8.25 5.11 -1.25
N ARG A 138 8.84 5.08 -2.45
CA ARG A 138 9.95 5.97 -2.80
C ARG A 138 9.55 7.44 -2.72
N ALA A 139 8.37 7.79 -3.23
CA ALA A 139 7.82 9.13 -3.12
C ALA A 139 7.57 9.54 -1.65
N ALA A 140 7.11 8.60 -0.81
CA ALA A 140 6.94 8.87 0.62
C ALA A 140 8.26 9.23 1.31
N TRP A 141 9.29 8.41 1.14
CA TRP A 141 10.61 8.65 1.72
C TRP A 141 11.22 9.96 1.21
N LYS A 142 11.15 10.20 -0.10
CA LYS A 142 11.61 11.45 -0.71
C LYS A 142 10.87 12.66 -0.13
N TRP A 143 9.54 12.58 0.00
CA TRP A 143 8.74 13.67 0.55
C TRP A 143 9.15 13.99 1.99
N VAL A 144 9.36 12.97 2.83
CA VAL A 144 9.80 13.14 4.22
C VAL A 144 11.20 13.76 4.30
N GLU A 145 12.13 13.35 3.44
CA GLU A 145 13.47 13.91 3.36
C GLU A 145 13.46 15.40 2.97
N GLU A 146 12.64 15.76 1.97
CA GLU A 146 12.53 17.13 1.46
C GLU A 146 11.81 18.07 2.45
N HIS A 147 10.75 17.60 3.10
CA HIS A 147 9.87 18.44 3.91
C HIS A 147 10.19 18.40 5.41
N LYS A 148 10.95 17.39 5.86
CA LYS A 148 11.41 17.22 7.25
C LYS A 148 10.27 17.42 8.27
N PRO A 149 9.17 16.66 8.18
CA PRO A 149 8.05 16.80 9.08
C PRO A 149 8.46 16.50 10.53
N ALA A 150 7.70 17.01 11.49
CA ALA A 150 7.99 16.81 12.92
C ALA A 150 7.72 15.38 13.43
N TYR A 151 7.13 14.50 12.60
CA TYR A 151 6.85 13.12 12.95
C TYR A 151 7.97 12.18 12.47
N THR A 152 8.15 11.06 13.16
CA THR A 152 8.92 9.92 12.66
C THR A 152 8.11 9.18 11.60
N PHE A 153 8.75 8.83 10.49
CA PHE A 153 8.13 8.05 9.42
C PHE A 153 8.71 6.64 9.39
N ASN A 154 7.84 5.63 9.24
CA ASN A 154 8.22 4.22 9.07
C ASN A 154 7.39 3.60 7.93
N THR A 155 7.92 2.55 7.32
CA THR A 155 7.19 1.72 6.36
C THR A 155 7.15 0.27 6.85
N ILE A 156 6.09 -0.45 6.51
CA ILE A 156 5.96 -1.89 6.77
C ILE A 156 5.62 -2.58 5.44
N LEU A 157 6.41 -3.58 5.07
CA LEU A 157 6.32 -4.29 3.81
C LEU A 157 5.87 -5.75 4.07
N PRO A 158 4.58 -6.00 4.33
CA PRO A 158 4.11 -7.37 4.49
C PRO A 158 4.24 -8.13 3.16
N ASN A 159 4.49 -9.44 3.27
CA ASN A 159 4.29 -10.37 2.17
C ASN A 159 2.86 -10.95 2.26
N PHE A 160 2.62 -12.14 1.73
CA PHE A 160 1.30 -12.77 1.70
C PHE A 160 0.71 -12.92 3.11
N THR A 161 -0.27 -12.08 3.46
CA THR A 161 -0.76 -11.98 4.85
C THR A 161 -1.87 -13.01 5.09
N THR A 162 -1.74 -13.84 6.12
CA THR A 162 -2.70 -14.88 6.49
C THR A 162 -3.15 -14.72 7.94
N GLY A 163 -4.32 -15.24 8.31
CA GLY A 163 -4.79 -15.22 9.70
C GLY A 163 -6.30 -15.09 9.80
N GLU A 164 -6.83 -14.72 10.97
CA GLU A 164 -8.28 -14.60 11.16
C GLU A 164 -8.90 -13.48 10.33
N ILE A 165 -9.98 -13.79 9.59
CA ILE A 165 -10.77 -12.80 8.86
C ILE A 165 -11.86 -12.28 9.79
N LEU A 166 -11.70 -11.06 10.29
CA LEU A 166 -12.64 -10.45 11.23
C LEU A 166 -13.96 -10.01 10.59
N TYR A 167 -13.92 -9.64 9.30
CA TYR A 167 -15.08 -9.16 8.54
C TYR A 167 -15.15 -9.88 7.19
N PRO A 168 -15.78 -11.07 7.13
CA PRO A 168 -15.77 -11.93 5.94
C PRO A 168 -16.50 -11.33 4.73
N GLU A 169 -17.32 -10.30 4.94
CA GLU A 169 -18.01 -9.51 3.92
C GLU A 169 -17.04 -8.64 3.12
N ILE A 170 -15.88 -8.31 3.70
CA ILE A 170 -14.81 -7.60 3.00
C ILE A 170 -14.03 -8.61 2.15
N SER A 171 -14.31 -8.61 0.85
CA SER A 171 -13.61 -9.43 -0.13
C SER A 171 -12.19 -8.94 -0.42
N GLY A 172 -11.35 -9.80 -1.00
CA GLY A 172 -10.07 -9.40 -1.59
C GLY A 172 -8.85 -9.46 -0.65
N SER A 173 -8.99 -10.01 0.56
CA SER A 173 -7.83 -10.31 1.40
C SER A 173 -7.08 -11.54 0.89
N THR A 174 -5.76 -11.58 1.09
CA THR A 174 -4.90 -12.74 0.78
C THR A 174 -5.34 -14.00 1.53
N MET A 175 -5.81 -13.86 2.78
CA MET A 175 -6.41 -14.97 3.51
C MET A 175 -7.72 -15.47 2.87
N GLY A 176 -8.50 -14.59 2.24
CA GLY A 176 -9.68 -14.97 1.48
C GLY A 176 -9.36 -16.02 0.43
N PHE A 177 -8.27 -15.84 -0.33
CA PHE A 177 -7.81 -16.80 -1.33
C PHE A 177 -7.43 -18.15 -0.72
N VAL A 178 -6.79 -18.16 0.46
CA VAL A 178 -6.45 -19.40 1.18
C VAL A 178 -7.71 -20.11 1.66
N ARG A 179 -8.66 -19.38 2.26
CA ARG A 179 -9.95 -19.93 2.72
C ARG A 179 -10.73 -20.54 1.57
N ASP A 180 -10.71 -19.91 0.39
CA ASP A 180 -11.52 -20.33 -0.74
C ASP A 180 -11.01 -21.65 -1.37
N VAL A 181 -9.76 -22.05 -1.13
CA VAL A 181 -9.27 -23.42 -1.40
C VAL A 181 -10.11 -24.48 -0.68
N LEU A 182 -10.53 -24.23 0.56
CA LEU A 182 -11.38 -25.15 1.33
C LEU A 182 -12.78 -25.32 0.72
N LYS A 183 -13.17 -24.43 -0.19
CA LYS A 183 -14.42 -24.47 -0.94
C LYS A 183 -14.22 -25.04 -2.37
N GLY A 184 -13.03 -25.52 -2.70
CA GLY A 184 -12.66 -25.95 -4.04
C GLY A 184 -12.42 -24.81 -5.04
N GLN A 185 -12.23 -23.57 -4.56
CA GLN A 185 -12.04 -22.37 -5.38
C GLN A 185 -10.60 -21.85 -5.28
N GLY A 186 -9.64 -22.65 -5.74
CA GLY A 186 -8.21 -22.40 -5.57
C GLY A 186 -7.55 -21.53 -6.63
N ASP A 187 -8.23 -21.21 -7.74
CA ASP A 187 -7.63 -20.58 -8.92
C ASP A 187 -6.90 -19.26 -8.60
N MET A 188 -7.49 -18.44 -7.72
CA MET A 188 -6.88 -17.18 -7.29
C MET A 188 -5.58 -17.39 -6.52
N LEU A 189 -5.48 -18.44 -5.69
CA LEU A 189 -4.24 -18.75 -4.97
C LEU A 189 -3.17 -19.25 -5.95
N LEU A 190 -3.56 -20.05 -6.95
CA LEU A 190 -2.67 -20.57 -7.98
C LEU A 190 -2.10 -19.49 -8.92
N ALA A 191 -2.77 -18.33 -9.02
CA ALA A 191 -2.27 -17.17 -9.75
C ALA A 191 -1.07 -16.48 -9.06
N PHE A 192 -0.79 -16.81 -7.79
CA PHE A 192 0.37 -16.28 -7.07
C PHE A 192 1.59 -17.20 -7.18
N MET A 193 2.76 -16.57 -7.20
CA MET A 193 4.04 -17.28 -7.14
C MET A 193 4.34 -17.74 -5.72
N LEU A 194 5.16 -18.79 -5.59
CA LEU A 194 5.70 -19.21 -4.30
C LEU A 194 6.42 -18.04 -3.63
N GLN A 195 5.98 -17.71 -2.42
CA GLN A 195 6.44 -16.55 -1.66
C GLN A 195 6.32 -16.79 -0.15
N ARG A 196 6.85 -15.87 0.65
CA ARG A 196 6.73 -15.93 2.11
C ARG A 196 5.33 -15.50 2.54
N TYR A 197 4.85 -16.04 3.65
CA TYR A 197 3.64 -15.57 4.30
C TYR A 197 3.97 -14.91 5.65
N VAL A 198 3.04 -14.13 6.18
CA VAL A 198 3.13 -13.50 7.49
C VAL A 198 1.76 -13.52 8.17
N ASP A 199 1.72 -13.79 9.48
CA ASP A 199 0.48 -13.74 10.24
C ASP A 199 -0.02 -12.29 10.38
N VAL A 200 -1.32 -12.06 10.20
CA VAL A 200 -1.97 -10.75 10.35
C VAL A 200 -1.78 -10.15 11.75
N VAL A 201 -1.66 -10.98 12.78
CA VAL A 201 -1.34 -10.56 14.14
C VAL A 201 0.07 -10.00 14.21
N ASP A 202 1.04 -10.62 13.52
CA ASP A 202 2.42 -10.11 13.49
C ASP A 202 2.52 -8.82 12.67
N VAL A 203 1.78 -8.71 11.56
CA VAL A 203 1.66 -7.42 10.84
C VAL A 203 1.09 -6.34 11.76
N ALA A 204 0.04 -6.63 12.54
CA ALA A 204 -0.53 -5.68 13.50
C ALA A 204 0.46 -5.30 14.61
N ARG A 205 1.22 -6.26 15.13
CA ARG A 205 2.29 -6.00 16.11
C ARG A 205 3.38 -5.11 15.53
N LEU A 206 3.81 -5.32 14.29
CA LEU A 206 4.78 -4.44 13.62
C LEU A 206 4.26 -3.00 13.52
N HIS A 207 2.96 -2.81 13.22
CA HIS A 207 2.35 -1.48 13.21
C HIS A 207 2.36 -0.84 14.60
N ALA A 208 2.00 -1.59 15.64
CA ALA A 208 2.03 -1.11 17.02
C ALA A 208 3.47 -0.72 17.44
N ILE A 209 4.46 -1.55 17.10
CA ILE A 209 5.88 -1.27 17.35
C ILE A 209 6.30 0.01 16.63
N ALA A 210 6.02 0.14 15.32
CA ALA A 210 6.38 1.31 14.53
C ALA A 210 5.71 2.62 15.02
N LEU A 211 4.54 2.52 15.66
CA LEU A 211 3.83 3.66 16.25
C LEU A 211 4.26 3.97 17.69
N LEU A 212 4.68 2.99 18.49
CA LEU A 212 4.85 3.14 19.94
C LEU A 212 6.28 2.98 20.43
N ALA A 213 7.09 2.10 19.83
CA ALA A 213 8.43 1.81 20.31
C ALA A 213 9.30 3.06 20.34
N ASN A 214 10.18 3.18 21.34
CA ASN A 214 11.17 4.23 21.37
C ASN A 214 12.11 4.09 20.17
N LEU A 215 12.66 5.20 19.69
CA LEU A 215 13.71 5.16 18.67
C LEU A 215 14.88 4.35 19.24
N VAL A 216 15.28 3.31 18.53
CA VAL A 216 16.53 2.61 18.81
C VAL A 216 17.58 3.32 17.95
N GLU A 217 18.54 3.98 18.58
CA GLU A 217 19.72 4.46 17.88
C GLU A 217 20.51 3.23 17.42
N LEU A 218 20.68 3.09 16.09
CA LEU A 218 21.50 2.05 15.45
C LEU A 218 22.93 2.56 15.24
#